data_AF-A0A6P0LQP6-F1
#
_entry.id   AF-A0A6P0LQP6-F1
#
_cell.length_a   1.000
_cell.length_b   1.000
_cell.length_c   1.000
_cell.angle_alpha   90.00
_cell.angle_beta   90.00
_cell.angle_gamma   90.00
#
_symmetry.space_group_name_H-M   'P 1'
#
loop_
_entity.id
_entity.type
_entity.pdbx_description
1 polymer ?
#
loop_
_entity_poly.entity_id
_entity_poly.type
_entity_poly.pdbx_seq_one_letter_code
_entity_poly.pdbx_strand_id
1 'polypeptide(L)'
;MNLLEQPAAWLYSFWKFSRPHTIIGTSLSVFALYVIAVSMTNSGWTWQGFGQLLGAWIACLCANVYIVGLNQVHDVEIDRINKPHLPIAAGEFSLQLGQGIVALTGILALLFAWLLGPWLLLMVSIGLAIGTCYSLPPIRLKRFPFWAALCIFSVRGAIVNLGLFLHFSWALQQGQVMMATAAVWALTWFILVFSFAIAIFKDVPDIDGDKLLLSFSFL
;
A
#
# COMPACT_ATOMS: atom_id res chain seq x y z
N MET A 1 11.20 3.81 22.00
CA MET A 1 10.21 2.86 22.57
C MET A 1 10.63 1.43 22.23
N ASN A 2 10.78 0.56 23.23
CA ASN A 2 11.21 -0.83 23.04
C ASN A 2 9.99 -1.76 23.01
N LEU A 3 9.90 -2.65 22.02
CA LEU A 3 8.79 -3.61 21.88
C LEU A 3 8.68 -4.54 23.09
N LEU A 4 9.83 -4.93 23.67
CA LEU A 4 9.87 -5.87 24.79
C LEU A 4 9.46 -5.24 26.12
N GLU A 5 9.64 -3.93 26.27
CA GLU A 5 9.31 -3.21 27.50
C GLU A 5 7.87 -2.69 27.50
N GLN A 6 7.37 -2.26 26.34
CA GLN A 6 6.05 -1.65 26.21
C GLN A 6 5.32 -2.15 24.95
N PRO A 7 4.89 -3.42 24.93
CA PRO A 7 4.34 -4.04 23.72
C PRO A 7 3.06 -3.38 23.23
N ALA A 8 2.15 -3.01 24.15
CA ALA A 8 0.88 -2.37 23.79
C ALA A 8 1.08 -0.99 23.13
N ALA A 9 1.95 -0.16 23.72
CA ALA A 9 2.27 1.16 23.16
C ALA A 9 2.98 1.03 21.81
N TRP A 10 3.92 0.08 21.70
CA TRP A 10 4.61 -0.20 20.44
C TRP A 10 3.65 -0.63 19.33
N LEU A 11 2.73 -1.56 19.62
CA LEU A 11 1.73 -2.01 18.65
C LEU A 11 0.79 -0.88 18.25
N TYR A 12 0.42 0.00 19.17
CA TYR A 12 -0.39 1.17 18.86
C TYR A 12 0.34 2.15 17.93
N SER A 13 1.62 2.45 18.19
CA SER A 13 2.44 3.25 17.29
C SER A 13 2.64 2.55 15.95
N PHE A 14 2.82 1.24 15.91
CA PHE A 14 2.91 0.49 14.66
C PHE A 14 1.60 0.53 13.86
N TRP A 15 0.45 0.47 14.54
CA TRP A 15 -0.86 0.62 13.92
C TRP A 15 -1.02 2.00 13.28
N LYS A 16 -0.61 3.08 13.98
CA LYS A 16 -0.57 4.44 13.42
C LYS A 16 0.40 4.54 12.25
N PHE A 17 1.60 3.96 12.38
CA PHE A 17 2.64 3.94 11.34
C PHE A 17 2.13 3.31 10.05
N SER A 18 1.36 2.23 10.18
CA SER A 18 0.76 1.47 9.09
C SER A 18 -0.41 2.17 8.40
N ARG A 19 -0.89 3.31 8.93
CA ARG A 19 -2.08 4.05 8.48
C ARG A 19 -3.36 3.17 8.48
N PRO A 20 -4.12 3.14 9.58
CA PRO A 20 -5.26 2.22 9.77
C PRO A 20 -6.26 2.16 8.62
N HIS A 21 -6.62 3.31 8.06
CA HIS A 21 -7.58 3.40 6.95
C HIS A 21 -7.08 2.68 5.68
N THR A 22 -5.77 2.65 5.43
CA THR A 22 -5.19 1.96 4.26
C THR A 22 -5.14 0.46 4.50
N ILE A 23 -4.87 0.01 5.72
CA ILE A 23 -4.88 -1.39 6.12
C ILE A 23 -6.27 -2.00 5.96
N ILE A 24 -7.30 -1.29 6.44
CA ILE A 24 -8.70 -1.72 6.30
C ILE A 24 -9.06 -1.82 4.81
N GLY A 25 -8.78 -0.78 4.03
CA GLY A 25 -9.07 -0.78 2.59
C GLY A 25 -8.36 -1.91 1.82
N THR A 26 -7.07 -2.14 2.10
CA THR A 26 -6.31 -3.25 1.50
C THR A 26 -6.90 -4.60 1.88
N SER A 27 -7.25 -4.79 3.15
CA SER A 27 -7.86 -6.04 3.62
C SER A 27 -9.19 -6.29 2.92
N LEU A 28 -10.10 -5.32 2.91
CA LEU A 28 -11.38 -5.45 2.21
C LEU A 28 -11.21 -5.78 0.73
N SER A 29 -10.24 -5.14 0.06
CA SER A 29 -9.97 -5.40 -1.37
C SER A 29 -9.51 -6.83 -1.62
N VAL A 30 -8.54 -7.33 -0.82
CA VAL A 30 -8.02 -8.70 -0.92
C VAL A 30 -9.14 -9.73 -0.74
N PHE A 31 -9.94 -9.58 0.32
CA PHE A 31 -11.03 -10.51 0.61
C PHE A 31 -12.15 -10.44 -0.44
N ALA A 32 -12.54 -9.23 -0.87
CA ALA A 32 -13.57 -9.05 -1.89
C ALA A 32 -13.16 -9.69 -3.23
N LEU A 33 -11.93 -9.46 -3.67
CA LEU A 33 -11.43 -10.00 -4.94
C LEU A 33 -11.25 -11.51 -4.88
N TYR A 34 -10.89 -12.06 -3.72
CA TYR A 34 -10.88 -13.51 -3.52
C TYR A 34 -12.28 -14.12 -3.67
N VAL A 35 -13.29 -13.53 -3.00
CA VAL A 35 -14.68 -14.02 -3.11
C VAL A 35 -15.19 -13.92 -4.56
N ILE A 36 -14.90 -12.81 -5.24
CA ILE A 36 -15.23 -12.64 -6.66
C ILE A 36 -14.54 -13.73 -7.49
N ALA A 37 -13.24 -13.96 -7.28
CA ALA A 37 -12.50 -14.98 -8.02
C ALA A 37 -13.09 -16.38 -7.80
N VAL A 38 -13.36 -16.79 -6.55
CA VAL A 38 -13.99 -18.08 -6.22
C VAL A 38 -15.35 -18.24 -6.90
N SER A 39 -16.16 -17.17 -6.92
CA SER A 39 -17.47 -17.19 -7.58
C SER A 39 -17.37 -17.29 -9.10
N MET A 40 -16.35 -16.66 -9.71
CA MET A 40 -16.20 -16.63 -11.17
C MET A 40 -15.54 -17.88 -11.72
N THR A 41 -14.62 -18.48 -10.96
CA THR A 41 -13.92 -19.71 -11.34
C THR A 41 -14.74 -20.96 -11.04
N ASN A 42 -15.84 -20.85 -10.28
CA ASN A 42 -16.61 -21.98 -9.73
C ASN A 42 -15.73 -23.01 -8.99
N SER A 43 -14.60 -22.58 -8.42
CA SER A 43 -13.64 -23.48 -7.76
C SER A 43 -14.10 -23.96 -6.39
N GLY A 44 -15.11 -23.31 -5.80
CA GLY A 44 -15.51 -23.52 -4.41
C GLY A 44 -14.45 -23.06 -3.39
N TRP A 45 -14.69 -23.34 -2.11
CA TRP A 45 -13.80 -22.99 -1.01
C TRP A 45 -12.85 -24.15 -0.73
N THR A 46 -11.56 -23.95 -0.98
CA THR A 46 -10.52 -24.97 -0.77
C THR A 46 -9.47 -24.50 0.22
N TRP A 47 -8.80 -25.44 0.90
CA TRP A 47 -7.67 -25.12 1.80
C TRP A 47 -6.52 -24.43 1.07
N GLN A 48 -6.25 -24.85 -0.17
CA GLN A 48 -5.25 -24.20 -1.02
C GLN A 48 -5.65 -22.75 -1.33
N GLY A 49 -6.91 -22.50 -1.72
CA GLY A 49 -7.43 -21.15 -1.94
C GLY A 49 -7.33 -20.28 -0.69
N PHE A 50 -7.63 -20.83 0.48
CA PHE A 50 -7.47 -20.12 1.75
C PHE A 50 -6.01 -19.78 2.06
N GLY A 51 -5.07 -20.69 1.78
CA GLY A 51 -3.63 -20.41 1.89
C GLY A 51 -3.19 -19.28 0.96
N GLN A 52 -3.71 -19.25 -0.27
CA GLN A 52 -3.47 -18.16 -1.23
C GLN A 52 -4.04 -16.83 -0.73
N LEU A 53 -5.26 -16.83 -0.19
CA LEU A 53 -5.88 -15.66 0.43
C LEU A 53 -5.03 -15.09 1.57
N LEU A 54 -4.64 -15.93 2.53
CA LEU A 54 -3.85 -15.49 3.69
C LEU A 54 -2.48 -14.98 3.27
N GLY A 55 -1.81 -15.70 2.37
CA GLY A 55 -0.51 -15.29 1.86
C GLY A 55 -0.57 -13.97 1.10
N ALA A 56 -1.54 -13.81 0.20
CA ALA A 56 -1.75 -12.57 -0.54
C ALA A 56 -2.12 -11.40 0.39
N TRP A 57 -2.90 -11.66 1.43
CA TRP A 57 -3.24 -10.66 2.44
C TRP A 57 -1.99 -10.18 3.18
N ILE A 58 -1.15 -11.10 3.67
CA ILE A 58 0.13 -10.76 4.33
C ILE A 58 1.03 -9.97 3.40
N ALA A 59 1.21 -10.41 2.14
CA ALA A 59 2.02 -9.71 1.15
C ALA A 59 1.52 -8.27 0.92
N CYS A 60 0.21 -8.09 0.79
CA CYS A 60 -0.39 -6.77 0.58
C CYS A 60 -0.29 -5.87 1.80
N LEU A 61 -0.43 -6.42 3.02
CA LEU A 61 -0.23 -5.65 4.26
C LEU A 61 1.23 -5.19 4.38
N CYS A 62 2.19 -6.08 4.14
CA CYS A 62 3.60 -5.75 4.11
C CYS A 62 3.91 -4.67 3.05
N ALA A 63 3.37 -4.79 1.84
CA ALA A 63 3.53 -3.78 0.79
C ALA A 63 2.92 -2.43 1.20
N ASN A 64 1.76 -2.43 1.87
CA ASN A 64 1.11 -1.22 2.35
C ASN A 64 2.01 -0.51 3.38
N VAL A 65 2.49 -1.25 4.39
CA VAL A 65 3.39 -0.73 5.44
C VAL A 65 4.69 -0.19 4.82
N TYR A 66 5.26 -0.89 3.85
CA TYR A 66 6.43 -0.40 3.11
C TYR A 66 6.14 0.97 2.48
N ILE A 67 5.06 1.10 1.70
CA ILE A 67 4.75 2.31 0.94
C ILE A 67 4.49 3.50 1.87
N VAL A 68 3.63 3.31 2.89
CA VAL A 68 3.28 4.41 3.81
C VAL A 68 4.42 4.75 4.77
N GLY A 69 5.23 3.75 5.14
CA GLY A 69 6.40 3.92 5.98
C GLY A 69 7.54 4.61 5.26
N LEU A 70 7.81 4.23 4.01
CA LEU A 70 8.83 4.85 3.17
C LEU A 70 8.53 6.34 2.99
N ASN A 71 7.25 6.69 2.80
CA ASN A 71 6.84 8.09 2.73
C ASN A 71 7.16 8.85 4.03
N GLN A 72 6.80 8.28 5.19
CA GLN A 72 7.07 8.90 6.50
C GLN A 72 8.56 9.08 6.80
N VAL A 73 9.39 8.10 6.44
CA VAL A 73 10.85 8.16 6.61
C VAL A 73 11.48 9.33 5.83
N HIS A 74 10.89 9.70 4.69
CA HIS A 74 11.42 10.77 3.83
C HIS A 74 10.76 12.14 4.05
N ASP A 75 9.65 12.19 4.78
CA ASP A 75 8.86 13.40 5.01
C ASP A 75 8.86 13.83 6.47
N VAL A 76 9.84 13.41 7.30
CA VAL A 76 9.82 13.69 8.75
C VAL A 76 9.58 15.16 9.08
N GLU A 77 10.26 16.08 8.39
CA GLU A 77 10.11 17.53 8.62
C GLU A 77 8.74 18.06 8.18
N ILE A 78 8.23 17.59 7.03
CA ILE A 78 6.91 17.96 6.51
C ILE A 78 5.80 17.41 7.40
N ASP A 79 5.91 16.13 7.79
CA ASP A 79 4.93 15.45 8.63
C ASP A 79 4.92 16.02 10.06
N ARG A 80 6.02 16.61 10.56
CA ARG A 80 5.99 17.37 11.84
C ARG A 80 5.03 18.57 11.79
N ILE A 81 4.83 19.17 10.63
CA ILE A 81 3.93 20.31 10.43
C ILE A 81 2.52 19.80 10.11
N ASN A 82 2.39 18.97 9.07
CA ASN A 82 1.09 18.57 8.53
C ASN A 82 0.43 17.42 9.30
N LYS A 83 1.22 16.52 9.88
CA LYS A 83 0.78 15.24 10.44
C LYS A 83 1.52 14.88 11.74
N PRO A 84 1.54 15.77 12.75
CA PRO A 84 2.42 15.64 13.94
C PRO A 84 2.14 14.39 14.79
N HIS A 85 0.98 13.76 14.61
CA HIS A 85 0.58 12.53 15.30
C HIS A 85 1.21 11.26 14.72
N LEU A 86 1.91 11.33 13.58
CA LEU A 86 2.55 10.18 12.95
C LEU A 86 3.77 9.72 13.78
N PRO A 87 4.02 8.41 13.93
CA PRO A 87 4.99 7.89 14.91
C PRO A 87 6.42 8.41 14.77
N ILE A 88 6.92 8.63 13.54
CA ILE A 88 8.26 9.21 13.34
C ILE A 88 8.26 10.71 13.63
N ALA A 89 7.22 11.43 13.20
CA ALA A 89 7.08 12.88 13.43
C ALA A 89 6.91 13.20 14.92
N ALA A 90 6.13 12.39 15.64
CA ALA A 90 5.88 12.48 17.08
C ALA A 90 7.07 12.02 17.95
N GLY A 91 8.10 11.39 17.36
CA GLY A 91 9.24 10.85 18.09
C GLY A 91 8.98 9.52 18.82
N GLU A 92 7.84 8.86 18.58
CA GLU A 92 7.52 7.54 19.15
C GLU A 92 8.43 6.45 18.57
N PHE A 93 8.70 6.55 17.27
CA PHE A 93 9.66 5.72 16.53
C PHE A 93 10.88 6.55 16.11
N SER A 94 12.07 5.99 16.27
CA SER A 94 13.27 6.58 15.69
C SER A 94 13.28 6.41 14.17
N LEU A 95 14.01 7.28 13.47
CA LEU A 95 14.17 7.17 12.01
C LEU A 95 14.75 5.81 11.60
N GLN A 96 15.73 5.32 12.34
CA GLN A 96 16.38 4.02 12.11
C GLN A 96 15.40 2.86 12.27
N LEU A 97 14.53 2.90 13.29
CA LEU A 97 13.48 1.89 13.47
C LEU A 97 12.49 1.93 12.30
N GLY A 98 12.06 3.12 11.89
CA GLY A 98 11.19 3.30 10.72
C GLY A 98 11.79 2.72 9.45
N GLN A 99 13.08 3.00 9.19
CA GLN A 99 13.83 2.43 8.07
C GLN A 99 13.91 0.90 8.16
N GLY A 100 14.16 0.35 9.34
CA GLY A 100 14.18 -1.10 9.57
C GLY A 100 12.84 -1.77 9.28
N ILE A 101 11.73 -1.18 9.75
CA ILE A 101 10.36 -1.66 9.46
C ILE A 101 10.08 -1.62 7.95
N VAL A 102 10.41 -0.53 7.29
CA VAL A 102 10.23 -0.37 5.84
C VAL A 102 11.03 -1.44 5.09
N ALA A 103 12.33 -1.59 5.37
CA ALA A 103 13.17 -2.59 4.71
C ALA A 103 12.63 -4.01 4.91
N LEU A 104 12.29 -4.38 6.15
CA LEU A 104 11.76 -5.70 6.48
C LEU A 104 10.43 -5.98 5.78
N THR A 105 9.49 -5.03 5.83
CA THR A 105 8.17 -5.21 5.20
C THR A 105 8.24 -5.24 3.68
N GLY A 106 9.17 -4.49 3.06
CA GLY A 106 9.43 -4.58 1.62
C GLY A 106 9.96 -5.96 1.21
N ILE A 107 10.92 -6.51 1.96
CA ILE A 107 11.47 -7.86 1.72
C ILE A 107 10.38 -8.91 1.89
N LEU A 108 9.61 -8.85 2.99
CA LEU A 108 8.54 -9.81 3.26
C LEU A 108 7.45 -9.74 2.18
N ALA A 109 7.06 -8.55 1.73
CA ALA A 109 6.07 -8.39 0.67
C ALA A 109 6.51 -9.12 -0.61
N LEU A 110 7.76 -8.91 -1.05
CA LEU A 110 8.31 -9.57 -2.23
C LEU A 110 8.49 -11.08 -2.02
N LEU A 111 8.92 -11.51 -0.84
CA LEU A 111 9.11 -12.92 -0.51
C LEU A 111 7.79 -13.70 -0.59
N PHE A 112 6.75 -13.23 0.09
CA PHE A 112 5.44 -13.86 0.03
C PHE A 112 4.88 -13.84 -1.39
N ALA A 113 5.02 -12.71 -2.10
CA ALA A 113 4.54 -12.59 -3.46
C ALA A 113 5.24 -13.57 -4.42
N TRP A 114 6.56 -13.75 -4.28
CA TRP A 114 7.36 -14.71 -5.06
C TRP A 114 6.94 -16.16 -4.78
N LEU A 115 6.72 -16.52 -3.51
CA LEU A 115 6.32 -17.88 -3.13
C LEU A 115 4.91 -18.27 -3.61
N LEU A 116 4.00 -17.30 -3.75
CA LEU A 116 2.59 -17.56 -4.04
C LEU A 116 2.25 -17.54 -5.54
N GLY A 117 2.98 -16.77 -6.34
CA GLY A 117 2.85 -16.84 -7.79
C GLY A 117 3.24 -15.58 -8.57
N PRO A 118 3.40 -15.70 -9.89
CA PRO A 118 3.96 -14.65 -10.74
C PRO A 118 3.09 -13.40 -10.78
N TRP A 119 1.76 -13.54 -10.76
CA TRP A 119 0.83 -12.40 -10.81
C TRP A 119 0.87 -11.55 -9.54
N LEU A 120 0.96 -12.20 -8.37
CA LEU A 120 1.12 -11.49 -7.11
C LEU A 120 2.48 -10.80 -7.05
N LEU A 121 3.55 -11.50 -7.45
CA LEU A 121 4.89 -10.92 -7.53
C LEU A 121 4.93 -9.70 -8.44
N LEU A 122 4.35 -9.79 -9.64
CA LEU A 122 4.28 -8.68 -10.59
C LEU A 122 3.53 -7.48 -9.97
N MET A 123 2.34 -7.71 -9.43
CA MET A 123 1.53 -6.67 -8.81
C MET A 123 2.25 -5.98 -7.64
N VAL A 124 2.81 -6.77 -6.72
CA VAL A 124 3.53 -6.24 -5.54
C VAL A 124 4.80 -5.51 -5.98
N SER A 125 5.56 -6.05 -6.94
CA SER A 125 6.78 -5.41 -7.45
C SER A 125 6.49 -4.08 -8.11
N ILE A 126 5.45 -4.00 -8.95
CA ILE A 126 5.02 -2.74 -9.57
C ILE A 126 4.55 -1.74 -8.49
N GLY A 127 3.73 -2.20 -7.53
CA GLY A 127 3.23 -1.35 -6.45
C GLY A 127 4.35 -0.77 -5.58
N LEU A 128 5.34 -1.60 -5.22
CA LEU A 128 6.52 -1.16 -4.49
C LEU A 128 7.37 -0.20 -5.34
N ALA A 129 7.64 -0.51 -6.62
CA ALA A 129 8.40 0.35 -7.50
C ALA A 129 7.76 1.74 -7.64
N ILE A 130 6.44 1.81 -7.83
CA ILE A 130 5.70 3.08 -7.89
C ILE A 130 5.76 3.81 -6.54
N GLY A 131 5.56 3.11 -5.42
CA GLY A 131 5.66 3.69 -4.07
C GLY A 131 7.05 4.24 -3.76
N THR A 132 8.08 3.58 -4.27
CA THR A 132 9.48 4.02 -4.18
C THR A 132 9.73 5.26 -5.04
N CYS A 133 9.32 5.26 -6.31
CA CYS A 133 9.43 6.43 -7.19
C CYS A 133 8.63 7.64 -6.65
N TYR A 134 7.51 7.38 -5.97
CA TYR A 134 6.71 8.40 -5.30
C TYR A 134 7.47 9.08 -4.16
N SER A 135 8.26 8.33 -3.38
CA SER A 135 8.84 8.80 -2.11
C SER A 135 10.32 9.18 -2.18
N LEU A 136 11.14 8.44 -2.93
CA LEU A 136 12.61 8.57 -2.91
C LEU A 136 13.15 9.60 -3.90
N PRO A 137 14.19 10.38 -3.53
CA PRO A 137 15.01 11.10 -4.49
C PRO A 137 15.83 10.12 -5.37
N PRO A 138 16.13 10.44 -6.64
CA PRO A 138 15.91 11.74 -7.30
C PRO A 138 14.50 11.96 -7.87
N ILE A 139 13.67 10.91 -7.98
CA ILE A 139 12.39 10.99 -8.69
C ILE A 139 11.32 11.74 -7.88
N ARG A 140 11.08 11.30 -6.64
CA ARG A 140 10.12 11.84 -5.65
C ARG A 140 8.86 12.44 -6.31
N LEU A 141 8.13 11.61 -7.05
CA LEU A 141 7.01 12.03 -7.92
C LEU A 141 5.93 12.83 -7.19
N LYS A 142 5.79 12.61 -5.87
CA LYS A 142 4.81 13.34 -5.06
C LYS A 142 4.97 14.86 -5.05
N ARG A 143 6.14 15.38 -5.44
CA ARG A 143 6.40 16.82 -5.62
C ARG A 143 5.56 17.43 -6.76
N PHE A 144 5.08 16.61 -7.68
CA PHE A 144 4.30 17.05 -8.83
C PHE A 144 2.87 16.51 -8.68
N PRO A 145 1.85 17.37 -8.47
CA PRO A 145 0.47 16.94 -8.20
C PRO A 145 -0.08 15.94 -9.22
N PHE A 146 0.20 16.17 -10.51
CA PHE A 146 -0.20 15.26 -11.59
C PHE A 146 0.36 13.84 -11.40
N TRP A 147 1.68 13.72 -11.17
CA TRP A 147 2.33 12.42 -10.98
C TRP A 147 1.96 11.79 -9.63
N ALA A 148 1.75 12.61 -8.60
CA ALA A 148 1.29 12.17 -7.30
C ALA A 148 -0.08 11.48 -7.40
N ALA A 149 -1.03 12.14 -8.08
CA ALA A 149 -2.35 11.60 -8.32
C ALA A 149 -2.30 10.32 -9.16
N LEU A 150 -1.53 10.33 -10.25
CA LEU A 150 -1.35 9.17 -11.13
C LEU A 150 -0.88 7.94 -10.34
N CYS A 151 0.12 8.08 -9.47
CA CYS A 151 0.60 6.99 -8.62
C CYS A 151 -0.51 6.46 -7.69
N ILE A 152 -1.27 7.35 -7.04
CA ILE A 152 -2.29 6.98 -6.05
C ILE A 152 -3.42 6.19 -6.71
N PHE A 153 -4.05 6.75 -7.74
CA PHE A 153 -5.21 6.09 -8.35
C PHE A 153 -4.81 4.91 -9.23
N SER A 154 -3.60 4.90 -9.83
CA SER A 154 -3.16 3.73 -10.62
C SER A 154 -2.90 2.53 -9.72
N VAL A 155 -2.19 2.73 -8.60
CA VAL A 155 -1.88 1.64 -7.66
C VAL A 155 -3.17 1.14 -7.00
N ARG A 156 -3.96 2.04 -6.39
CA ARG A 156 -5.16 1.65 -5.64
C ARG A 156 -6.35 1.30 -6.51
N GLY A 157 -6.55 2.04 -7.60
CA GLY A 157 -7.70 1.90 -8.48
C GLY A 157 -7.58 0.71 -9.43
N ALA A 158 -6.41 0.56 -10.06
CA ALA A 158 -6.24 -0.42 -11.13
C ALA A 158 -5.34 -1.59 -10.75
N ILE A 159 -4.09 -1.33 -10.37
CA ILE A 159 -3.05 -2.37 -10.23
C ILE A 159 -3.42 -3.40 -9.17
N VAL A 160 -3.83 -2.94 -7.97
CA VAL A 160 -4.20 -3.84 -6.88
C VAL A 160 -5.43 -4.68 -7.24
N ASN A 161 -6.47 -4.06 -7.79
CA ASN A 161 -7.72 -4.77 -8.11
C ASN A 161 -7.53 -5.81 -9.21
N LEU A 162 -6.91 -5.40 -10.32
CA LEU A 162 -6.65 -6.30 -11.44
C LEU A 162 -5.62 -7.37 -11.05
N GLY A 163 -4.54 -6.98 -10.38
CA GLY A 163 -3.47 -7.89 -9.99
C GLY A 163 -3.93 -8.97 -9.02
N LEU A 164 -4.75 -8.63 -8.01
CA LEU A 164 -5.30 -9.61 -7.08
C LEU A 164 -6.30 -10.55 -7.77
N PHE A 165 -7.16 -10.05 -8.66
CA PHE A 165 -8.07 -10.90 -9.41
C PHE A 165 -7.29 -11.88 -10.33
N LEU A 166 -6.27 -11.40 -11.04
CA LEU A 166 -5.42 -12.23 -11.88
C LEU A 166 -4.67 -13.28 -11.04
N HIS A 167 -4.16 -12.90 -9.86
CA HIS A 167 -3.52 -13.84 -8.95
C HIS A 167 -4.48 -14.94 -8.46
N PHE A 168 -5.65 -14.56 -7.96
CA PHE A 168 -6.59 -15.54 -7.42
C PHE A 168 -7.20 -16.42 -8.51
N SER A 169 -7.54 -15.87 -9.68
CA SER A 169 -8.02 -16.70 -10.80
C SER A 169 -6.94 -17.70 -11.24
N TRP A 170 -5.70 -17.25 -11.40
CA TRP A 170 -4.56 -18.11 -11.71
C TRP A 170 -4.36 -19.23 -10.68
N ALA A 171 -4.40 -18.88 -9.39
CA ALA A 171 -4.16 -19.84 -8.32
C ALA A 171 -5.31 -20.87 -8.19
N LEU A 172 -6.55 -20.44 -8.40
CA LEU A 172 -7.74 -21.30 -8.30
C LEU A 172 -7.95 -22.18 -9.55
N GLN A 173 -7.43 -21.77 -10.71
CA GLN A 173 -7.53 -22.50 -11.97
C GLN A 173 -6.24 -23.19 -12.39
N GLN A 174 -5.41 -23.59 -11.42
CA GLN A 174 -4.22 -24.42 -11.66
C GLN A 174 -3.26 -23.83 -12.73
N GLY A 175 -3.12 -22.51 -12.73
CA GLY A 175 -2.21 -21.79 -13.62
C GLY A 175 -2.85 -21.15 -14.85
N GLN A 176 -4.16 -21.35 -15.07
CA GLN A 176 -4.90 -20.65 -16.12
C GLN A 176 -5.44 -19.31 -15.62
N VAL A 177 -5.33 -18.27 -16.44
CA VAL A 177 -5.76 -16.91 -16.08
C VAL A 177 -7.12 -16.64 -16.68
N MET A 178 -8.05 -16.13 -15.87
CA MET A 178 -9.29 -15.58 -16.38
C MET A 178 -9.11 -14.10 -16.74
N MET A 179 -9.72 -13.69 -17.84
CA MET A 179 -9.86 -12.27 -18.14
C MET A 179 -10.75 -11.60 -17.10
N ALA A 180 -10.44 -10.34 -16.77
CA ALA A 180 -11.22 -9.55 -15.83
C ALA A 180 -12.68 -9.45 -16.31
N THR A 181 -13.60 -9.85 -15.44
CA THR A 181 -15.04 -9.87 -15.74
C THR A 181 -15.64 -8.46 -15.61
N ALA A 182 -16.88 -8.27 -16.08
CA ALA A 182 -17.59 -7.01 -15.93
C ALA A 182 -17.69 -6.56 -14.46
N ALA A 183 -17.81 -7.50 -13.52
CA ALA A 183 -17.84 -7.21 -12.09
C ALA A 183 -16.49 -6.65 -11.58
N VAL A 184 -15.37 -7.22 -12.04
CA VAL A 184 -14.03 -6.74 -11.69
C VAL A 184 -13.80 -5.35 -12.28
N TRP A 185 -14.19 -5.13 -13.55
CA TRP A 185 -14.09 -3.81 -14.17
C TRP A 185 -14.96 -2.77 -13.46
N ALA A 186 -16.20 -3.12 -13.07
CA ALA A 186 -17.07 -2.21 -12.33
C ALA A 186 -16.45 -1.82 -10.98
N LEU A 187 -15.90 -2.79 -10.24
CA LEU A 187 -15.19 -2.55 -8.98
C LEU A 187 -13.94 -1.67 -9.20
N THR A 188 -13.14 -1.98 -10.21
CA THR A 188 -11.95 -1.20 -10.59
C THR A 188 -12.31 0.24 -10.92
N TRP A 189 -13.34 0.47 -11.76
CA TRP A 189 -13.80 1.82 -12.10
C TRP A 189 -14.30 2.59 -10.88
N PHE A 190 -15.10 1.93 -10.04
CA PHE A 190 -15.58 2.52 -8.79
C PHE A 190 -14.41 2.97 -7.92
N ILE A 191 -13.46 2.08 -7.61
CA ILE A 191 -12.31 2.40 -6.76
C ILE A 191 -11.39 3.45 -7.42
N LEU A 192 -11.24 3.43 -8.74
CA LEU A 192 -10.43 4.39 -9.48
C LEU A 192 -10.99 5.81 -9.33
N VAL A 193 -12.30 6.00 -9.52
CA VAL A 193 -12.95 7.33 -9.35
C VAL A 193 -12.78 7.85 -7.93
N PHE A 194 -13.03 7.01 -6.91
CA PHE A 194 -12.82 7.41 -5.52
C PHE A 194 -11.35 7.69 -5.21
N SER A 195 -10.42 6.91 -5.76
CA SER A 195 -8.98 7.12 -5.55
C SER A 195 -8.49 8.41 -6.20
N PHE A 196 -9.05 8.77 -7.35
CA PHE A 196 -8.79 10.05 -8.01
C PHE A 196 -9.28 11.22 -7.16
N ALA A 197 -10.50 11.14 -6.62
CA ALA A 197 -11.02 12.16 -5.71
C ALA A 197 -10.13 12.31 -4.46
N ILE A 198 -9.73 11.20 -3.84
CA ILE A 198 -8.82 11.20 -2.68
C ILE A 198 -7.47 11.85 -3.02
N ALA A 199 -6.93 11.58 -4.21
CA ALA A 199 -5.67 12.18 -4.65
C ALA A 199 -5.76 13.71 -4.71
N ILE A 200 -6.84 14.26 -5.30
CA ILE A 200 -7.06 15.70 -5.37
C ILE A 200 -7.16 16.31 -3.97
N PHE A 201 -7.96 15.71 -3.08
CA PHE A 201 -8.14 16.24 -1.72
C PHE A 201 -6.88 16.11 -0.86
N LYS A 202 -6.01 15.14 -1.14
CA LYS A 202 -4.74 14.97 -0.42
C LYS A 202 -3.78 16.11 -0.71
N ASP A 203 -3.79 16.66 -1.92
CA ASP A 203 -2.83 17.70 -2.31
C ASP A 203 -3.17 19.06 -1.69
N VAL A 204 -4.42 19.32 -1.27
CA VAL A 204 -4.84 20.62 -0.70
C VAL A 204 -4.10 20.98 0.60
N PRO A 205 -4.04 20.12 1.64
CA PRO A 205 -3.31 20.43 2.87
C PRO A 205 -1.78 20.36 2.73
N ASP A 206 -1.27 19.53 1.82
CA ASP A 206 0.18 19.35 1.66
C ASP A 206 0.83 20.62 1.01
N ILE A 207 0.08 21.41 0.22
CA ILE A 207 0.53 22.70 -0.34
C ILE A 207 0.96 23.71 0.75
N ASP A 208 0.26 23.75 1.87
CA ASP A 208 0.55 24.75 2.92
C ASP A 208 1.83 24.40 3.70
N GLY A 209 2.09 23.11 3.93
CA GLY A 209 3.35 22.63 4.50
C GLY A 209 4.54 22.77 3.54
N ASP A 210 4.34 22.52 2.25
CA ASP A 210 5.39 22.65 1.23
C ASP A 210 5.84 24.11 1.03
N LYS A 211 4.91 25.08 1.12
CA LYS A 211 5.22 26.52 1.05
C LYS A 211 6.09 26.98 2.22
N LEU A 212 5.86 26.46 3.42
CA LEU A 212 6.64 26.81 4.62
C LEU A 212 8.10 26.38 4.47
N LEU A 213 8.38 25.18 3.96
CA LEU A 213 9.76 24.72 3.77
C LEU A 213 10.49 25.38 2.60
N LEU A 214 9.77 25.71 1.51
CA LEU A 214 10.33 26.52 0.42
C LEU A 214 10.74 27.93 0.90
N SER A 215 10.06 28.50 1.89
CA SER A 215 10.44 29.80 2.49
C SER A 215 11.74 29.72 3.31
N PHE A 216 12.02 28.58 3.93
CA PHE A 216 13.26 28.35 4.70
C PHE A 216 14.46 27.99 3.81
N SER A 217 14.24 27.50 2.59
CA SER A 217 15.33 27.15 1.67
C SER A 217 15.92 28.36 0.90
N PHE A 218 15.37 29.56 1.10
CA PHE A 218 15.82 30.82 0.47
C PHE A 218 16.37 31.85 1.48
N LEU A 219 16.61 31.43 2.73
CA LEU A 219 17.32 32.19 3.78
C LEU A 219 18.56 31.41 4.21
#